data_AF-A0A8K0SPD8-F1
#
_entry.id   AF-A0A8K0SPD8-F1
#
_cell.length_a   1.000
_cell.length_b   1.000
_cell.length_c   1.000
_cell.angle_alpha   90.00
_cell.angle_beta   90.00
_cell.angle_gamma   90.00
#
_symmetry.space_group_name_H-M   'P 1'
#
loop_
_entity.id
_entity.type
_entity.pdbx_description
1 polymer ?
#
loop_
_entity_poly.entity_id
_entity_poly.type
_entity_poly.pdbx_seq_one_letter_code
_entity_poly.pdbx_strand_id
1 'polypeptide(L)'
;MQSFDFGQQCDTQTRGHHMVPQVTVPMPLEGVYSLMVEQKLGPEPQRRNILNGFPSSVFREKPALVIKDFFETKPNGMEKNKVGDDVLAFASIVLSYAKIAHNSRFPIESLQPGSSPKLATTFMPRTDFNVLFNEVKSKIPGDLFKLFETLACYETVVKSGKLSANIDKRFCTGRPASPRPKKDVFAKLEMEHDGVFLNVKKW
;
A
#
# COMPACT_ATOMS: atom_id res chain seq x y z
N MET A 1 7.64 44.53 -6.73
CA MET A 1 7.09 43.22 -7.12
C MET A 1 8.26 42.24 -7.06
N GLN A 2 8.39 41.54 -5.94
CA GLN A 2 9.58 40.75 -5.60
C GLN A 2 9.58 39.42 -6.38
N SER A 3 10.63 39.19 -7.13
CA SER A 3 10.98 37.88 -7.71
C SER A 3 11.47 36.97 -6.59
N PHE A 4 10.82 35.82 -6.42
CA PHE A 4 11.37 34.73 -5.62
C PHE A 4 12.38 33.96 -6.47
N ASP A 5 13.65 34.23 -6.21
CA ASP A 5 14.81 33.52 -6.74
C ASP A 5 15.08 32.32 -5.83
N PHE A 6 14.71 31.11 -6.27
CA PHE A 6 15.10 29.89 -5.59
C PHE A 6 16.45 29.44 -6.13
N GLY A 7 17.50 30.04 -5.58
CA GLY A 7 18.86 29.52 -5.68
C GLY A 7 18.97 28.19 -4.93
N GLN A 8 19.04 27.09 -5.67
CA GLN A 8 19.74 25.90 -5.20
C GLN A 8 20.52 25.30 -6.37
N GLN A 9 21.72 25.86 -6.57
CA GLN A 9 22.73 25.33 -7.44
C GLN A 9 23.42 24.17 -6.71
N CYS A 10 23.02 22.94 -7.02
CA CYS A 10 23.78 21.75 -6.63
C CYS A 10 24.68 21.36 -7.80
N ASP A 11 25.90 21.88 -7.76
CA ASP A 11 27.00 21.41 -8.58
C ASP A 11 27.60 20.17 -7.89
N THR A 12 27.51 18.99 -8.53
CA THR A 12 28.56 17.95 -8.48
C THR A 12 28.20 16.84 -9.46
N GLN A 13 28.95 16.83 -10.56
CA GLN A 13 29.15 15.69 -11.43
C GLN A 13 30.03 14.65 -10.69
N THR A 14 29.49 13.54 -10.21
CA THR A 14 30.26 12.29 -9.96
C THR A 14 29.34 11.08 -9.78
N ARG A 15 29.51 10.08 -10.66
CA ARG A 15 28.94 8.71 -10.66
C ARG A 15 27.41 8.61 -10.61
N GLY A 16 26.82 8.06 -11.67
CA GLY A 16 25.38 7.89 -11.92
C GLY A 16 24.56 7.25 -10.79
N HIS A 17 24.31 8.01 -9.73
CA HIS A 17 23.27 7.80 -8.75
C HIS A 17 22.06 8.59 -9.24
N HIS A 18 21.09 7.89 -9.81
CA HIS A 18 19.84 8.49 -10.22
C HIS A 18 19.05 8.88 -8.95
N MET A 19 19.18 10.13 -8.51
CA MET A 19 18.30 10.66 -7.46
C MET A 19 16.89 10.76 -8.03
N VAL A 20 15.99 9.91 -7.54
CA VAL A 20 14.57 10.05 -7.81
C VAL A 20 14.04 11.12 -6.86
N PRO A 21 13.59 12.29 -7.34
CA PRO A 21 13.10 13.35 -6.47
C PRO A 21 11.93 12.83 -5.64
N GLN A 22 12.02 12.99 -4.32
CA GLN A 22 10.96 12.65 -3.37
C GLN A 22 10.34 13.93 -2.86
N VAL A 23 9.03 14.07 -3.03
CA VAL A 23 8.27 15.21 -2.49
C VAL A 23 7.46 14.70 -1.30
N THR A 24 7.63 15.34 -0.14
CA THR A 24 6.80 15.08 1.04
C THR A 24 5.78 16.20 1.15
N VAL A 25 4.49 15.86 1.12
CA VAL A 25 3.38 16.81 1.28
C VAL A 25 2.37 16.27 2.29
N PRO A 26 1.76 17.14 3.12
CA PRO A 26 0.62 16.73 3.94
C PRO A 26 -0.55 16.40 3.00
N MET A 27 -1.19 15.25 3.21
CA MET A 27 -2.28 14.80 2.37
C MET A 27 -3.34 14.06 3.19
N PRO A 28 -4.64 14.37 3.03
CA PRO A 28 -5.70 13.57 3.62
C PRO A 28 -5.74 12.18 2.98
N LEU A 29 -6.23 11.17 3.72
CA LEU A 29 -6.26 9.78 3.25
C LEU A 29 -7.07 9.63 1.96
N GLU A 30 -8.17 10.36 1.81
CA GLU A 30 -9.02 10.38 0.62
C GLU A 30 -8.25 10.91 -0.62
N GLY A 31 -7.38 11.90 -0.41
CA GLY A 31 -6.49 12.42 -1.44
C GLY A 31 -5.46 11.37 -1.86
N VAL A 32 -4.86 10.67 -0.90
CA VAL A 32 -3.95 9.55 -1.18
C VAL A 32 -4.68 8.45 -1.96
N TYR A 33 -5.90 8.09 -1.55
CA TYR A 33 -6.70 7.08 -2.23
C TYR A 33 -6.94 7.44 -3.71
N SER A 34 -7.29 8.70 -3.97
CA SER A 34 -7.53 9.21 -5.32
C SER A 34 -6.30 9.06 -6.22
N LEU A 35 -5.11 9.36 -5.68
CA LEU A 35 -3.83 9.16 -6.38
C LEU A 35 -3.54 7.67 -6.62
N MET A 36 -3.81 6.79 -5.64
CA MET A 36 -3.64 5.35 -5.81
C MET A 36 -4.57 4.78 -6.90
N VAL A 37 -5.81 5.25 -6.97
CA VAL A 37 -6.78 4.90 -8.01
C VAL A 37 -6.27 5.33 -9.39
N GLU A 38 -5.85 6.59 -9.52
CA GLU A 38 -5.30 7.11 -10.76
C GLU A 38 -4.05 6.33 -11.19
N GLN A 39 -3.11 6.07 -10.28
CA GLN A 39 -1.93 5.26 -10.56
C GLN A 39 -2.27 3.84 -11.05
N LYS A 40 -3.33 3.23 -10.49
CA LYS A 40 -3.78 1.89 -10.86
C LYS A 40 -4.45 1.86 -12.23
N LEU A 41 -5.29 2.85 -12.53
CA LEU A 41 -5.94 3.02 -13.83
C LEU A 41 -4.92 3.32 -14.94
N GLY A 42 -3.78 3.91 -14.58
CA GLY A 42 -2.67 4.12 -15.51
C GLY A 42 -3.03 5.07 -16.64
N PRO A 43 -3.44 6.32 -16.35
CA PRO A 43 -3.73 7.29 -17.38
C PRO A 43 -2.50 7.53 -18.26
N GLU A 44 -2.78 8.03 -19.47
CA GLU A 44 -1.77 8.47 -20.43
C GLU A 44 -0.69 9.31 -19.73
N PRO A 45 0.60 9.16 -20.06
CA PRO A 45 1.70 9.85 -19.38
C PRO A 45 1.51 11.37 -19.28
N GLN A 46 0.85 11.98 -20.26
CA GLN A 46 0.57 13.42 -20.34
C GLN A 46 -0.55 13.89 -19.38
N ARG A 47 -1.37 12.97 -18.86
CA ARG A 47 -2.50 13.24 -17.96
C ARG A 47 -2.26 12.71 -16.54
N ARG A 48 -1.08 12.16 -16.28
CA ARG A 48 -0.73 11.59 -14.97
C ARG A 48 -0.42 12.71 -13.98
N ASN A 49 -1.05 12.67 -12.81
CA ASN A 49 -0.67 13.52 -11.70
C ASN A 49 0.79 13.25 -11.28
N ILE A 50 1.58 14.31 -11.11
CA ILE A 50 2.98 14.23 -10.68
C ILE A 50 3.14 13.51 -9.33
N LEU A 51 2.11 13.57 -8.48
CA LEU A 51 2.07 12.94 -7.16
C LEU A 51 1.77 11.43 -7.19
N ASN A 52 1.34 10.88 -8.34
CA ASN A 52 1.13 9.43 -8.48
C ASN A 52 2.43 8.65 -8.54
N GLY A 53 3.56 9.36 -8.64
CA GLY A 53 4.90 8.83 -8.76
C GLY A 53 5.06 7.80 -9.87
N PHE A 54 6.20 7.12 -9.84
CA PHE A 54 6.50 6.00 -10.71
C PHE A 54 6.79 4.79 -9.83
N PRO A 55 6.28 3.59 -10.15
CA PRO A 55 6.77 2.39 -9.50
C PRO A 55 8.27 2.32 -9.73
N SER A 56 9.05 2.11 -8.67
CA SER A 56 10.48 1.95 -8.79
C SER A 56 10.78 0.83 -9.79
N SER A 57 11.69 1.09 -10.73
CA SER A 57 12.13 0.11 -11.74
C SER A 57 12.67 -1.16 -11.10
N VAL A 58 13.15 -1.06 -9.86
CA VAL A 58 13.63 -2.16 -9.02
C VAL A 58 12.49 -3.03 -8.53
N PHE A 59 11.39 -2.44 -8.07
CA PHE A 59 10.33 -3.20 -7.38
C PHE A 59 9.21 -3.69 -8.29
N ARG A 60 8.98 -3.10 -9.48
CA ARG A 60 7.99 -3.47 -10.53
C ARG A 60 6.53 -3.75 -10.09
N GLU A 61 6.27 -3.95 -8.81
CA GLU A 61 4.96 -4.17 -8.23
C GLU A 61 4.36 -2.82 -7.90
N LYS A 62 3.18 -2.59 -8.46
CA LYS A 62 2.36 -1.45 -8.09
C LYS A 62 1.81 -1.70 -6.68
N PRO A 63 1.64 -0.65 -5.87
CA PRO A 63 1.01 -0.77 -4.56
C PRO A 63 -0.35 -1.47 -4.66
N ALA A 64 -0.69 -2.22 -3.62
CA ALA A 64 -1.98 -2.85 -3.49
C ALA A 64 -3.05 -1.75 -3.34
N LEU A 65 -4.02 -1.75 -4.24
CA LEU A 65 -5.19 -0.88 -4.15
C LEU A 65 -6.36 -1.73 -3.62
N VAL A 66 -6.90 -1.34 -2.48
CA VAL A 66 -8.15 -1.89 -1.94
C VAL A 66 -9.30 -1.10 -2.54
N ILE A 67 -10.28 -1.82 -3.08
CA ILE A 67 -11.49 -1.20 -3.63
C ILE A 67 -12.72 -1.70 -2.88
N LYS A 68 -13.84 -0.99 -3.02
CA LYS A 68 -15.11 -1.34 -2.37
C LYS A 68 -15.55 -2.78 -2.63
N ASP A 69 -15.22 -3.35 -3.80
CA ASP A 69 -15.53 -4.75 -4.13
C ASP A 69 -14.91 -5.78 -3.15
N PHE A 70 -13.85 -5.43 -2.43
CA PHE A 70 -13.25 -6.33 -1.42
C PHE A 70 -14.19 -6.54 -0.23
N PHE A 71 -15.19 -5.68 -0.06
CA PHE A 71 -16.15 -5.69 1.04
C PHE A 71 -17.48 -6.37 0.67
N GLU A 72 -17.56 -7.05 -0.48
CA GLU A 72 -18.76 -7.81 -0.88
C GLU A 72 -19.12 -8.92 0.11
N THR A 73 -18.11 -9.54 0.72
CA THR A 73 -18.27 -10.59 1.74
C THR A 73 -18.52 -10.04 3.14
N LYS A 74 -18.62 -8.71 3.29
CA LYS A 74 -18.77 -8.00 4.57
C LYS A 74 -17.69 -8.39 5.59
N PRO A 75 -16.39 -8.25 5.27
CA PRO A 75 -15.34 -8.53 6.23
C PRO A 75 -15.51 -7.63 7.47
N ASN A 76 -15.39 -8.22 8.66
CA ASN A 76 -15.71 -7.56 9.94
C ASN A 76 -17.11 -6.92 10.00
N GLY A 77 -18.08 -7.39 9.20
CA GLY A 77 -19.42 -6.78 9.12
C GLY A 77 -19.46 -5.44 8.39
N MET A 78 -18.37 -5.01 7.76
CA MET A 78 -18.31 -3.75 7.00
C MET A 78 -19.05 -3.88 5.68
N GLU A 79 -20.07 -3.05 5.47
CA GLU A 79 -20.82 -3.03 4.21
C GLU A 79 -20.09 -2.22 3.14
N LYS A 80 -20.00 -2.77 1.92
CA LYS A 80 -19.42 -2.13 0.72
C LYS A 80 -19.76 -0.64 0.56
N ASN A 81 -21.01 -0.25 0.82
CA ASN A 81 -21.49 1.11 0.62
C ASN A 81 -21.16 2.07 1.77
N LYS A 82 -20.75 1.55 2.93
CA LYS A 82 -20.40 2.32 4.13
C LYS A 82 -18.89 2.56 4.26
N VAL A 83 -18.07 1.90 3.44
CA VAL A 83 -16.62 2.09 3.45
C VAL A 83 -16.26 3.38 2.72
N GLY A 84 -15.68 4.32 3.47
CA GLY A 84 -15.16 5.59 2.97
C GLY A 84 -13.79 5.44 2.31
N ASP A 85 -13.43 6.43 1.50
CA ASP A 85 -12.16 6.44 0.75
C ASP A 85 -10.93 6.53 1.66
N ASP A 86 -11.09 7.09 2.87
CA ASP A 86 -10.08 7.11 3.91
C ASP A 86 -9.73 5.71 4.42
N VAL A 87 -10.74 4.89 4.70
CA VAL A 87 -10.57 3.47 5.10
C VAL A 87 -9.93 2.69 3.95
N LEU A 88 -10.34 2.95 2.70
CA LEU A 88 -9.77 2.31 1.53
C LEU A 88 -8.29 2.70 1.34
N ALA A 89 -7.92 3.97 1.53
CA ALA A 89 -6.52 4.41 1.52
C ALA A 89 -5.71 3.73 2.61
N PHE A 90 -6.17 3.79 3.86
CA PHE A 90 -5.48 3.14 4.98
C PHE A 90 -5.25 1.65 4.70
N ALA A 91 -6.30 0.94 4.28
CA ALA A 91 -6.20 -0.48 3.98
C ALA A 91 -5.27 -0.77 2.79
N SER A 92 -5.26 0.09 1.76
CA SER A 92 -4.38 -0.01 0.60
C SER A 92 -2.91 0.15 0.97
N ILE A 93 -2.59 1.12 1.83
CA ILE A 93 -1.23 1.34 2.33
C ILE A 93 -0.77 0.12 3.14
N VAL A 94 -1.55 -0.30 4.14
CA VAL A 94 -1.19 -1.44 5.00
C VAL A 94 -1.02 -2.72 4.19
N LEU A 95 -1.94 -3.04 3.27
CA LEU A 95 -1.82 -4.22 2.41
C LEU A 95 -0.64 -4.13 1.44
N SER A 96 -0.30 -2.93 0.95
CA SER A 96 0.89 -2.78 0.10
C SER A 96 2.13 -3.23 0.87
N TYR A 97 2.29 -2.79 2.12
CA TYR A 97 3.42 -3.17 2.96
C TYR A 97 3.39 -4.67 3.28
N ALA A 98 2.23 -5.21 3.66
CA ALA A 98 2.10 -6.62 4.00
C ALA A 98 2.38 -7.55 2.79
N LYS A 99 1.88 -7.21 1.60
CA LYS A 99 2.09 -8.01 0.39
C LYS A 99 3.52 -7.91 -0.13
N ILE A 100 4.14 -6.74 -0.03
CA ILE A 100 5.56 -6.53 -0.35
C ILE A 100 6.44 -7.35 0.61
N ALA A 101 6.15 -7.31 1.91
CA ALA A 101 6.89 -8.06 2.92
C ALA A 101 6.88 -9.57 2.67
N HIS A 102 5.78 -10.11 2.13
CA HIS A 102 5.66 -11.51 1.77
C HIS A 102 6.21 -11.84 0.36
N ASN A 103 6.61 -10.84 -0.44
CA ASN A 103 6.98 -11.12 -1.83
C ASN A 103 8.31 -11.88 -1.92
N SER A 104 8.23 -13.16 -2.28
CA SER A 104 9.39 -14.04 -2.47
C SER A 104 10.28 -13.67 -3.65
N ARG A 105 9.85 -12.77 -4.56
CA ARG A 105 10.71 -12.25 -5.65
C ARG A 105 11.68 -11.17 -5.18
N PHE A 106 11.38 -10.53 -4.06
CA PHE A 106 12.22 -9.53 -3.40
C PHE A 106 12.15 -9.81 -1.90
N PRO A 107 12.80 -10.89 -1.42
CA PRO A 107 12.80 -11.19 -0.01
C PRO A 107 13.27 -9.95 0.76
N ILE A 108 12.73 -9.69 1.94
CA ILE A 108 13.19 -8.57 2.80
C ILE A 108 14.72 -8.64 3.01
N GLU A 109 15.30 -9.84 2.93
CA GLU A 109 16.76 -10.10 2.91
C GLU A 109 17.52 -9.41 1.76
N SER A 110 16.85 -9.07 0.66
CA SER A 110 17.40 -8.29 -0.47
C SER A 110 17.32 -6.78 -0.24
N LEU A 111 16.52 -6.34 0.73
CA LEU A 111 16.62 -5.00 1.28
C LEU A 111 17.78 -5.01 2.28
N GLN A 112 18.65 -4.00 2.26
CA GLN A 112 19.75 -3.93 3.24
C GLN A 112 19.20 -4.07 4.67
N PRO A 113 19.87 -4.81 5.58
CA PRO A 113 19.45 -4.90 6.98
C PRO A 113 19.08 -3.51 7.53
N GLY A 114 17.86 -3.37 8.07
CA GLY A 114 17.29 -2.08 8.52
C GLY A 114 16.46 -1.32 7.47
N SER A 115 16.31 -1.84 6.26
CA SER A 115 15.47 -1.24 5.22
C SER A 115 14.00 -1.66 5.37
N SER A 116 13.09 -0.70 5.19
CA SER A 116 11.65 -0.91 5.35
C SER A 116 10.95 -1.17 4.01
N PRO A 117 9.88 -2.00 3.97
CA PRO A 117 9.01 -2.18 2.80
C PRO A 117 8.49 -0.87 2.19
N LYS A 118 8.51 0.23 2.96
CA LYS A 118 8.20 1.58 2.47
C LYS A 118 9.01 1.96 1.24
N LEU A 119 10.27 1.54 1.15
CA LEU A 119 11.15 1.88 0.02
C LEU A 119 10.72 1.24 -1.30
N ALA A 120 9.86 0.21 -1.24
CA ALA A 120 9.35 -0.50 -2.39
C ALA A 120 7.98 0.00 -2.90
N THR A 121 7.34 0.94 -2.19
CA THR A 121 6.04 1.51 -2.59
C THR A 121 6.17 2.96 -3.02
N THR A 122 5.35 3.39 -3.97
CA THR A 122 5.27 4.81 -4.37
C THR A 122 4.66 5.69 -3.28
N PHE A 123 3.75 5.15 -2.47
CA PHE A 123 3.08 5.87 -1.40
C PHE A 123 3.75 5.52 -0.06
N MET A 124 4.59 6.42 0.43
CA MET A 124 5.40 6.25 1.63
C MET A 124 4.92 7.22 2.73
N PRO A 125 3.94 6.85 3.58
CA PRO A 125 3.59 7.67 4.72
C PRO A 125 4.83 7.91 5.59
N ARG A 126 5.09 9.19 5.90
CA ARG A 126 6.05 9.60 6.94
C ARG A 126 5.40 9.55 8.33
N THR A 127 4.08 9.46 8.38
CA THR A 127 3.26 9.33 9.59
C THR A 127 3.23 7.88 10.07
N ASP A 128 3.25 7.70 11.39
CA ASP A 128 3.15 6.38 12.05
C ASP A 128 1.80 5.71 11.74
N PHE A 129 1.80 4.38 11.58
CA PHE A 129 0.58 3.61 11.29
C PHE A 129 -0.46 3.69 12.41
N ASN A 130 -0.05 3.84 13.68
CA ASN A 130 -0.98 4.03 14.80
C ASN A 130 -1.70 5.38 14.69
N VAL A 131 -1.00 6.42 14.24
CA VAL A 131 -1.61 7.73 13.99
C VAL A 131 -2.59 7.64 12.81
N LEU A 132 -2.19 7.00 11.70
CA LEU A 132 -3.09 6.78 10.57
C LEU A 132 -4.31 5.92 10.94
N PHE A 133 -4.13 4.89 11.78
CA PHE A 133 -5.21 4.04 12.24
C PHE A 133 -6.17 4.80 13.15
N ASN A 134 -5.67 5.71 14.00
CA ASN A 134 -6.52 6.53 14.88
C ASN A 134 -7.53 7.39 14.10
N GLU A 135 -7.22 7.80 12.87
CA GLU A 135 -8.13 8.54 12.00
C GLU A 135 -9.33 7.69 11.53
N VAL A 136 -9.11 6.38 11.35
CA VAL A 136 -10.10 5.47 10.75
C VAL A 136 -10.69 4.45 11.72
N LYS A 137 -10.14 4.32 12.94
CA LYS A 137 -10.49 3.25 13.90
C LYS A 137 -11.98 3.17 14.22
N SER A 138 -12.67 4.32 14.30
CA SER A 138 -14.11 4.37 14.59
C SER A 138 -14.96 3.79 13.46
N LYS A 139 -14.40 3.67 12.25
CA LYS A 139 -15.04 3.16 11.04
C LYS A 139 -14.68 1.69 10.76
N ILE A 140 -13.72 1.12 11.49
CA ILE A 140 -13.24 -0.25 11.31
C ILE A 140 -13.63 -1.07 12.55
N PRO A 141 -14.79 -1.74 12.55
CA PRO A 141 -15.18 -2.62 13.64
C PRO A 141 -14.38 -3.92 13.63
N GLY A 142 -14.38 -4.62 14.77
CA GLY A 142 -13.88 -5.99 14.89
C GLY A 142 -12.36 -6.12 14.92
N ASP A 143 -11.88 -7.29 14.54
CA ASP A 143 -10.46 -7.68 14.61
C ASP A 143 -9.71 -7.21 13.37
N LEU A 144 -8.73 -6.32 13.57
CA LEU A 144 -7.98 -5.71 12.48
C LEU A 144 -7.17 -6.75 11.68
N PHE A 145 -6.62 -7.75 12.35
CA PHE A 145 -5.82 -8.79 11.71
C PHE A 145 -6.70 -9.66 10.79
N LYS A 146 -7.88 -10.10 11.25
CA LYS A 146 -8.84 -10.87 10.44
C LYS A 146 -9.35 -10.09 9.24
N LEU A 147 -9.55 -8.78 9.40
CA LEU A 147 -9.89 -7.89 8.28
C LEU A 147 -8.79 -7.96 7.22
N PHE A 148 -7.55 -7.70 7.60
CA PHE A 148 -6.44 -7.68 6.65
C PHE A 148 -6.13 -9.05 6.05
N GLU A 149 -6.30 -10.14 6.79
CA GLU A 149 -6.20 -11.50 6.28
C GLU A 149 -7.23 -11.75 5.17
N THR A 150 -8.46 -11.26 5.36
CA THR A 150 -9.52 -11.36 4.35
C THR A 150 -9.25 -10.46 3.15
N LEU A 151 -8.87 -9.19 3.38
CA LEU A 151 -8.61 -8.24 2.30
C LEU A 151 -7.39 -8.64 1.46
N ALA A 152 -6.38 -9.26 2.07
CA ALA A 152 -5.20 -9.74 1.36
C ALA A 152 -5.52 -10.81 0.30
N CYS A 153 -6.66 -11.48 0.41
CA CYS A 153 -7.15 -12.42 -0.59
C CYS A 153 -7.43 -11.81 -1.95
N TYR A 154 -7.56 -10.50 -2.03
CA TYR A 154 -7.95 -9.84 -3.24
C TYR A 154 -6.79 -9.06 -3.86
N GLU A 155 -6.80 -9.00 -5.18
CA GLU A 155 -6.00 -8.08 -5.96
C GLU A 155 -6.93 -7.22 -6.81
N THR A 156 -6.55 -5.96 -7.02
CA THR A 156 -7.28 -5.09 -7.93
C THR A 156 -6.73 -5.24 -9.34
N VAL A 157 -7.61 -5.53 -10.29
CA VAL A 157 -7.32 -5.63 -11.72
C VAL A 157 -8.14 -4.60 -12.49
N VAL A 158 -7.55 -4.05 -13.57
CA VAL A 158 -8.25 -3.14 -14.47
C VAL A 158 -8.86 -3.97 -15.60
N LYS A 159 -10.20 -3.95 -15.71
CA LYS A 159 -10.96 -4.59 -16.80
C LYS A 159 -11.75 -3.52 -17.53
N SER A 160 -11.49 -3.33 -18.82
CA SER A 160 -12.18 -2.33 -19.66
C SER A 160 -12.22 -0.92 -19.03
N GLY A 161 -11.09 -0.47 -18.48
CA GLY A 161 -10.96 0.84 -17.84
C GLY A 161 -11.61 0.96 -16.45
N LYS A 162 -12.13 -0.13 -15.88
CA LYS A 162 -12.74 -0.15 -14.54
C LYS A 162 -11.94 -1.03 -13.59
N LEU A 163 -11.89 -0.63 -12.32
CA LEU A 163 -11.31 -1.43 -11.25
C LEU A 163 -12.26 -2.56 -10.89
N SER A 164 -11.72 -3.75 -10.66
CA SER A 164 -12.47 -4.92 -10.20
C SER A 164 -11.61 -5.79 -9.29
N ALA A 165 -12.26 -6.50 -8.37
CA ALA A 165 -11.58 -7.42 -7.48
C ALA A 165 -11.38 -8.79 -8.14
N ASN A 166 -10.20 -9.37 -7.94
CA ASN A 166 -9.89 -10.74 -8.31
C ASN A 166 -9.24 -11.46 -7.11
N ILE A 167 -9.27 -12.79 -7.08
CA ILE A 167 -8.56 -13.55 -6.05
C ILE A 167 -7.06 -13.55 -6.32
N ASP A 168 -6.31 -13.05 -5.34
CA ASP A 168 -4.86 -13.17 -5.29
C ASP A 168 -4.48 -14.59 -4.84
N LYS A 169 -4.17 -15.44 -5.81
CA LYS A 169 -3.85 -16.86 -5.60
C LYS A 169 -2.59 -17.08 -4.78
N ARG A 170 -1.78 -16.04 -4.53
CA ARG A 170 -0.62 -16.14 -3.63
C ARG A 170 -1.10 -16.33 -2.18
N PHE A 171 -2.09 -15.54 -1.77
CA PHE A 171 -2.56 -15.48 -0.39
C PHE A 171 -3.78 -16.37 -0.14
N CYS A 172 -4.65 -16.56 -1.14
CA CYS A 172 -5.93 -17.22 -0.91
C CYS A 172 -6.32 -18.22 -1.99
N THR A 173 -7.29 -19.06 -1.64
CA THR A 173 -8.01 -20.00 -2.51
C THR A 173 -9.49 -19.64 -2.54
N GLY A 174 -10.28 -20.34 -3.34
CA GLY A 174 -11.72 -20.10 -3.45
C GLY A 174 -12.10 -19.07 -4.53
N ARG A 175 -13.22 -18.38 -4.32
CA ARG A 175 -13.83 -17.42 -5.26
C ARG A 175 -13.96 -16.04 -4.61
N PRO A 176 -14.07 -14.93 -5.37
CA PRO A 176 -14.24 -13.59 -4.78
C PRO A 176 -15.39 -13.47 -3.76
N ALA A 177 -16.50 -14.16 -4.00
CA ALA A 177 -17.66 -14.19 -3.09
C ALA A 177 -17.46 -15.05 -1.84
N SER A 178 -16.40 -15.86 -1.78
CA SER A 178 -16.10 -16.77 -0.67
C SER A 178 -14.59 -17.05 -0.62
N PRO A 179 -13.77 -16.03 -0.31
CA PRO A 179 -12.32 -16.19 -0.28
C PRO A 179 -11.95 -17.11 0.89
N ARG A 180 -10.91 -17.90 0.70
CA ARG A 180 -10.35 -18.76 1.75
C ARG A 180 -8.87 -18.46 1.91
N PRO A 181 -8.48 -17.68 2.95
CA PRO A 181 -7.09 -17.48 3.30
C PRO A 181 -6.34 -18.81 3.38
N LYS A 182 -5.17 -18.88 2.74
CA LYS A 182 -4.27 -19.99 3.01
C LYS A 182 -3.77 -19.86 4.44
N LYS A 183 -3.62 -20.99 5.13
CA LYS A 183 -3.15 -20.99 6.50
C LYS A 183 -1.75 -20.38 6.59
N ASP A 184 -1.52 -19.62 7.66
CA ASP A 184 -0.22 -19.15 8.12
C ASP A 184 0.56 -18.19 7.19
N VAL A 185 -0.11 -17.57 6.21
CA VAL A 185 0.59 -16.68 5.25
C VAL A 185 1.11 -15.40 5.92
N PHE A 186 0.28 -14.74 6.73
CA PHE A 186 0.69 -13.54 7.48
C PHE A 186 1.01 -13.85 8.94
N ALA A 187 0.42 -14.92 9.51
CA ALA A 187 0.57 -15.23 10.93
C ALA A 187 1.97 -15.74 11.33
N LYS A 188 2.79 -16.17 10.36
CA LYS A 188 4.20 -16.57 10.57
C LYS A 188 5.21 -15.48 10.21
N LEU A 189 4.75 -14.28 9.83
CA LEU A 189 5.66 -13.16 9.61
C LEU A 189 6.16 -12.68 10.98
N GLU A 190 7.39 -13.06 11.27
CA GLU A 190 8.14 -12.63 12.45
C GLU A 190 9.24 -11.67 11.99
N MET A 191 9.33 -10.52 12.65
CA MET A 191 10.39 -9.54 12.42
C MET A 191 11.26 -9.50 13.66
N GLU A 192 12.57 -9.68 13.48
CA GLU A 192 13.53 -9.46 14.56
C GLU A 192 13.86 -7.97 14.66
N HIS A 193 13.71 -7.40 15.85
CA HIS A 193 14.15 -6.05 16.18
C HIS A 193 14.90 -6.09 17.51
N ASP A 194 16.18 -5.73 17.50
CA ASP A 194 17.07 -5.74 18.68
C ASP A 194 17.06 -7.07 19.47
N GLY A 195 17.04 -8.20 18.74
CA GLY A 195 17.01 -9.55 19.33
C GLY A 195 15.63 -10.00 19.83
N VAL A 196 14.59 -9.20 19.59
CA VAL A 196 13.19 -9.54 19.92
C VAL A 196 12.43 -9.93 18.66
N PHE A 197 11.85 -11.13 18.66
CA PHE A 197 10.95 -11.57 17.59
C PHE A 197 9.56 -10.99 17.79
N LEU A 198 9.18 -10.07 16.92
CA LEU A 198 7.87 -9.44 16.87
C LEU A 198 6.99 -10.20 15.85
N ASN A 199 5.89 -10.77 16.33
CA ASN A 199 4.89 -11.40 15.46
C ASN A 199 3.70 -10.45 15.26
N VAL A 200 3.34 -10.20 14.00
CA VAL A 200 2.28 -9.26 13.61
C VAL A 200 0.90 -9.63 14.20
N LYS A 201 0.69 -10.89 14.59
CA LYS A 201 -0.55 -11.37 15.22
C LYS A 201 -0.60 -11.16 16.75
N LYS A 202 0.56 -10.95 17.39
CA LYS A 202 0.66 -10.82 18.86
C LYS A 202 0.68 -9.37 19.37
N TRP A 203 0.43 -8.40 18.47
CA TRP A 203 0.22 -7.00 18.83
C TRP A 203 -1.13 -6.78 19.50
#